data_AF-A0A660YKP7-F1
#
_entry.id   AF-A0A660YKP7-F1
#
_cell.length_a   1.000
_cell.length_b   1.000
_cell.length_c   1.000
_cell.angle_alpha   90.00
_cell.angle_beta   90.00
_cell.angle_gamma   90.00
#
_symmetry.space_group_name_H-M   'P 1'
#
loop_
_entity.id
_entity.type
_entity.pdbx_description
1 polymer ?
#
loop_
_entity_poly.entity_id
_entity_poly.type
_entity_poly.pdbx_seq_one_letter_code
_entity_poly.pdbx_strand_id
1 'polypeptide(L)'
;MGTSFWDDFKKTVTDGFNVAAKKTKEYTAIGKLEIDILNLKRAVEKNMKDLGKQTYNVYKSGQKGDISEDKAIKKLINTIDDLYAEIKSKEKEIEEIKKEEDKKKSSGKKSDTKPAGKTTGAKKTASSKPVKPVKKTPAKKTAPKKK
;
A
#
# COMPACT_ATOMS: atom_id res chain seq x y z
N MET A 1 -40.84 -15.95 -36.18
CA MET A 1 -39.79 -14.95 -35.89
C MET A 1 -39.71 -14.70 -34.37
N GLY A 2 -39.07 -15.58 -33.58
CA GLY A 2 -39.09 -15.45 -32.10
C GLY A 2 -37.85 -15.92 -31.34
N THR A 3 -36.78 -16.38 -32.00
CA THR A 3 -35.59 -16.94 -31.33
C THR A 3 -34.56 -15.89 -30.92
N SER A 4 -34.51 -14.73 -31.59
CA SER A 4 -33.42 -13.74 -31.40
C SER A 4 -33.32 -13.17 -29.98
N PHE A 5 -34.45 -12.85 -29.34
CA PHE A 5 -34.45 -12.18 -28.02
C PHE A 5 -33.92 -13.07 -26.88
N TRP A 6 -34.17 -14.39 -26.94
CA TRP A 6 -33.67 -15.33 -25.93
C TRP A 6 -32.17 -15.59 -26.09
N ASP A 7 -31.69 -15.61 -27.33
CA ASP A 7 -30.26 -15.75 -27.64
C ASP A 7 -29.48 -14.49 -27.24
N ASP A 8 -30.04 -13.30 -27.41
CA ASP A 8 -29.42 -12.03 -26.99
C ASP A 8 -29.33 -11.91 -25.45
N PHE A 9 -30.34 -12.42 -24.73
CA PHE A 9 -30.29 -12.49 -23.26
C PHE A 9 -29.23 -13.47 -22.77
N LYS A 10 -29.16 -14.69 -23.33
CA LYS A 10 -28.12 -15.67 -22.98
C LYS A 10 -26.72 -15.15 -23.26
N LYS A 11 -26.51 -14.46 -24.39
CA LYS A 11 -25.24 -13.81 -24.71
C LYS A 11 -24.88 -12.74 -23.69
N THR A 12 -25.82 -11.85 -23.34
CA THR A 12 -25.59 -10.80 -22.34
C THR A 12 -25.24 -11.35 -20.96
N VAL A 13 -25.94 -12.40 -20.52
CA VAL A 13 -25.67 -13.07 -19.23
C VAL A 13 -24.30 -13.76 -19.26
N THR A 14 -23.98 -14.47 -20.35
CA THR A 14 -22.70 -15.19 -20.51
C THR A 14 -21.53 -14.23 -20.62
N ASP A 15 -21.68 -13.14 -21.36
CA ASP A 15 -20.68 -12.08 -21.51
C ASP A 15 -20.47 -11.31 -20.21
N GLY A 16 -21.57 -10.97 -19.51
CA GLY A 16 -21.52 -10.33 -18.19
C GLY A 16 -20.83 -11.20 -17.15
N PHE A 17 -21.11 -12.51 -17.15
CA PHE A 17 -20.43 -13.49 -16.29
C PHE A 17 -18.93 -13.58 -16.58
N ASN A 18 -18.55 -13.68 -17.86
CA ASN A 18 -17.15 -13.75 -18.27
C ASN A 18 -16.36 -12.47 -17.91
N VAL A 19 -16.96 -11.30 -18.05
CA VAL A 19 -16.34 -10.03 -17.66
C VAL A 19 -16.20 -9.90 -16.14
N ALA A 20 -17.23 -10.28 -15.39
CA ALA A 20 -17.19 -10.26 -13.93
C ALA A 20 -16.11 -11.24 -13.40
N ALA A 21 -16.06 -12.47 -13.91
CA ALA A 21 -15.08 -13.46 -13.50
C ALA A 21 -13.63 -13.02 -13.79
N LYS A 22 -13.38 -12.37 -14.95
CA LYS A 22 -12.06 -11.80 -15.28
C LYS A 22 -11.66 -10.69 -14.31
N LYS A 23 -12.56 -9.72 -14.08
CA LYS A 23 -12.33 -8.63 -13.11
C LYS A 23 -12.05 -9.19 -11.71
N THR A 24 -12.85 -10.14 -11.23
CA THR A 24 -12.63 -10.74 -9.90
C THR A 24 -11.25 -11.39 -9.79
N LYS A 25 -10.77 -12.07 -10.83
CA LYS A 25 -9.40 -12.64 -10.85
C LYS A 25 -8.33 -11.55 -10.76
N GLU A 26 -8.47 -10.47 -11.52
CA GLU A 26 -7.54 -9.32 -11.50
C GLU A 26 -7.53 -8.62 -10.14
N TYR A 27 -8.70 -8.31 -9.56
CA TYR A 27 -8.82 -7.73 -8.21
C TYR A 27 -8.26 -8.67 -7.12
N THR A 28 -8.46 -9.99 -7.26
CA THR A 28 -7.89 -10.97 -6.33
C THR A 28 -6.36 -10.98 -6.43
N ALA A 29 -5.80 -10.89 -7.63
CA ALA A 29 -4.36 -10.83 -7.85
C ALA A 29 -3.76 -9.55 -7.22
N ILE A 30 -4.39 -8.39 -7.46
CA ILE A 30 -4.00 -7.12 -6.82
C ILE A 30 -4.06 -7.24 -5.30
N GLY A 31 -5.15 -7.80 -4.74
CA GLY A 31 -5.30 -7.97 -3.29
C GLY A 31 -4.18 -8.83 -2.67
N LYS A 32 -3.74 -9.89 -3.35
CA LYS A 32 -2.58 -10.69 -2.90
C LYS A 32 -1.29 -9.86 -2.90
N LEU A 33 -1.04 -9.11 -3.97
CA LEU A 33 0.14 -8.24 -4.07
C LEU A 33 0.13 -7.14 -2.99
N GLU A 34 -1.03 -6.56 -2.66
CA GLU A 34 -1.17 -5.57 -1.60
C GLU A 34 -0.85 -6.14 -0.21
N ILE A 35 -1.30 -7.37 0.07
CA ILE A 35 -0.97 -8.08 1.31
C ILE A 35 0.55 -8.36 1.38
N ASP A 36 1.15 -8.79 0.28
CA ASP A 36 2.60 -9.00 0.20
C ASP A 36 3.37 -7.71 0.48
N ILE A 37 2.99 -6.60 -0.16
CA ILE A 37 3.58 -5.28 0.07
C ILE A 37 3.44 -4.88 1.54
N LEU A 38 2.29 -5.12 2.16
CA LEU A 38 2.07 -4.83 3.57
C LEU A 38 3.03 -5.64 4.48
N ASN A 39 3.25 -6.92 4.16
CA ASN A 39 4.18 -7.76 4.88
C ASN A 39 5.63 -7.32 4.70
N LEU A 40 6.02 -6.95 3.47
CA LEU A 40 7.35 -6.37 3.20
C LEU A 40 7.55 -5.05 3.95
N LYS A 41 6.55 -4.17 3.99
CA LYS A 41 6.59 -2.92 4.76
C LYS A 41 6.79 -3.17 6.24
N ARG A 42 6.12 -4.18 6.82
CA ARG A 42 6.36 -4.61 8.21
C ARG A 42 7.77 -5.16 8.42
N ALA A 43 8.31 -5.88 7.44
CA ALA A 43 9.69 -6.38 7.49
C ALA A 43 10.70 -5.22 7.47
N VAL A 44 10.48 -4.19 6.65
CA VAL A 44 11.28 -2.95 6.66
C VAL A 44 11.22 -2.28 8.02
N GLU A 45 10.02 -2.10 8.59
CA GLU A 45 9.88 -1.50 9.93
C GLU A 45 10.63 -2.26 11.02
N LYS A 46 10.62 -3.60 10.96
CA LYS A 46 11.38 -4.44 11.89
C LYS A 46 12.89 -4.23 11.72
N ASN A 47 13.40 -4.29 10.50
CA ASN A 47 14.82 -4.10 10.23
C ASN A 47 15.28 -2.67 10.59
N MET A 48 14.46 -1.65 10.34
CA MET A 48 14.74 -0.28 10.77
C MET A 48 14.81 -0.14 12.29
N LYS A 49 13.92 -0.82 13.03
CA LYS A 49 14.00 -0.87 14.51
C LYS A 49 15.27 -1.54 14.97
N ASP A 50 15.68 -2.65 14.35
CA ASP A 50 16.89 -3.37 14.72
C ASP A 50 18.15 -2.59 14.34
N LEU A 51 18.15 -1.89 13.20
CA LEU A 51 19.19 -0.93 12.80
C LEU A 51 19.35 0.17 13.86
N GLY A 52 18.24 0.81 14.26
CA GLY A 52 18.26 1.83 15.30
C GLY A 52 18.82 1.32 16.64
N LYS A 53 18.49 0.09 17.04
CA LYS A 53 19.07 -0.54 18.23
C LYS A 53 20.58 -0.75 18.10
N GLN A 54 21.04 -1.27 16.97
CA GLN A 54 22.46 -1.50 16.72
C GLN A 54 23.24 -0.19 16.74
N THR A 55 22.77 0.82 16.01
CA THR A 55 23.39 2.16 16.00
C THR A 55 23.42 2.79 17.39
N TYR A 56 22.34 2.67 18.17
CA TYR A 56 22.30 3.14 19.54
C TYR A 56 23.31 2.42 20.45
N ASN A 57 23.43 1.09 20.30
CA ASN A 57 24.38 0.28 21.06
C ASN A 57 25.84 0.67 20.73
N VAL A 58 26.17 0.84 19.45
CA VAL A 58 27.49 1.31 19.02
C VAL A 58 27.81 2.66 19.64
N TYR A 59 26.88 3.62 19.56
CA TYR A 59 27.03 4.94 20.18
C TYR A 59 27.26 4.85 21.71
N LYS A 60 26.45 4.04 22.41
CA LYS A 60 26.51 3.90 23.87
C LYS A 60 27.76 3.17 24.35
N SER A 61 28.24 2.19 23.59
CA SER A 61 29.45 1.42 23.92
C SER A 61 30.73 2.25 23.82
N GLY A 62 30.67 3.47 23.27
CA GLY A 62 31.83 4.34 23.09
C GLY A 62 32.82 3.78 22.08
N GLN A 63 32.38 2.87 21.20
CA GLN A 63 33.21 2.28 20.17
C GLN A 63 33.69 3.39 19.23
N LYS A 64 35.00 3.63 19.23
CA LYS A 64 35.64 4.63 18.37
C LYS A 64 35.95 3.97 17.04
N GLY A 65 35.16 4.28 16.02
CA GLY A 65 35.27 3.76 14.66
C GLY A 65 34.12 4.28 13.80
N ASP A 66 34.20 4.07 12.49
CA ASP A 66 33.09 4.40 11.59
C ASP A 66 31.98 3.36 11.74
N ILE A 67 30.76 3.84 12.03
CA ILE A 67 29.54 3.02 12.14
C ILE A 67 29.30 2.24 10.84
N SER A 68 29.75 2.79 9.70
CA SER A 68 29.63 2.22 8.37
C SER A 68 30.42 0.91 8.19
N GLU A 69 31.43 0.67 9.02
CA GLU A 69 32.26 -0.55 8.97
C GLU A 69 31.66 -1.70 9.79
N ASP A 70 30.64 -1.42 10.61
CA ASP A 70 29.97 -2.46 11.39
C ASP A 70 29.22 -3.42 10.47
N LYS A 71 29.63 -4.69 10.51
CA LYS A 71 29.08 -5.75 9.65
C LYS A 71 27.59 -6.01 9.91
N ALA A 72 27.10 -5.83 11.13
CA ALA A 72 25.69 -6.04 11.46
C ALA A 72 24.84 -4.90 10.91
N ILE A 73 25.30 -3.66 11.06
CA ILE A 73 24.66 -2.46 10.50
C ILE A 73 24.62 -2.54 8.97
N LYS A 74 25.73 -2.89 8.33
CA LYS A 74 25.81 -3.03 6.87
C LYS A 74 24.85 -4.09 6.33
N LYS A 75 24.73 -5.23 7.02
CA LYS A 75 23.75 -6.28 6.66
C LYS A 75 22.31 -5.79 6.78
N LEU A 76 21.99 -5.04 7.83
CA LEU A 76 20.65 -4.48 8.03
C LEU A 76 20.31 -3.48 6.93
N ILE A 77 21.24 -2.62 6.54
CA ILE A 77 21.06 -1.66 5.44
C ILE A 77 20.80 -2.40 4.12
N ASN A 78 21.65 -3.36 3.75
CA ASN A 78 21.45 -4.14 2.52
C ASN A 78 20.09 -4.84 2.51
N THR A 79 19.70 -5.44 3.63
CA THR A 79 18.39 -6.12 3.75
C THR A 79 17.24 -5.14 3.56
N ILE A 80 17.34 -3.92 4.10
CA ILE A 80 16.34 -2.87 3.93
C ILE A 80 16.24 -2.43 2.46
N ASP A 81 17.38 -2.28 1.79
CA ASP A 81 17.43 -1.89 0.38
C ASP A 81 16.80 -2.96 -0.52
N ASP A 82 17.10 -4.23 -0.27
CA ASP A 82 16.50 -5.36 -0.98
C ASP A 82 14.97 -5.39 -0.79
N LEU A 83 14.49 -5.20 0.44
CA LEU A 83 13.05 -5.12 0.72
C LEU A 83 12.38 -3.94 0.01
N TYR A 84 13.04 -2.79 -0.08
CA TYR A 84 12.53 -1.65 -0.84
C TYR A 84 12.48 -1.92 -2.35
N ALA A 85 13.47 -2.64 -2.89
CA ALA A 85 13.46 -3.06 -4.28
C ALA A 85 12.29 -4.02 -4.58
N GLU A 86 12.04 -4.99 -3.70
CA GLU A 86 10.90 -5.90 -3.81
C GLU A 86 9.55 -5.17 -3.72
N ILE A 87 9.40 -4.23 -2.78
CA ILE A 87 8.18 -3.40 -2.67
C ILE A 87 7.93 -2.66 -3.99
N LYS A 88 8.97 -2.02 -4.54
CA LYS A 88 8.86 -1.30 -5.82
C LYS A 88 8.50 -2.22 -6.98
N SER A 89 9.03 -3.45 -7.01
CA SER A 89 8.67 -4.44 -8.04
C SER A 89 7.20 -4.79 -7.97
N LYS A 90 6.69 -5.14 -6.78
CA LYS A 90 5.27 -5.49 -6.60
C LYS A 90 4.33 -4.31 -6.84
N GLU A 91 4.73 -3.09 -6.48
CA GLU A 91 3.97 -1.88 -6.79
C GLU A 91 3.86 -1.66 -8.32
N LYS A 92 4.94 -1.92 -9.07
CA LYS A 92 4.91 -1.89 -10.55
C LYS A 92 4.00 -2.97 -11.14
N GLU A 93 4.03 -4.19 -10.62
CA GLU A 93 3.13 -5.27 -11.06
C GLU A 93 1.66 -4.87 -10.90
N ILE A 94 1.30 -4.23 -9.77
CA ILE A 94 -0.05 -3.70 -9.56
C ILE A 94 -0.40 -2.62 -10.60
N GLU A 95 0.54 -1.71 -10.90
CA GLU A 95 0.32 -0.68 -11.93
C GLU A 95 0.13 -1.27 -13.32
N GLU A 96 0.87 -2.32 -13.67
CA GLU A 96 0.76 -3.00 -14.97
C GLU A 96 -0.60 -3.66 -15.12
N ILE A 97 -1.06 -4.40 -14.10
CA ILE A 97 -2.40 -5.01 -14.09
C ILE A 97 -3.48 -3.93 -14.26
N LYS A 98 -3.37 -2.81 -13.54
CA LYS A 98 -4.31 -1.68 -13.65
C LYS A 98 -4.29 -1.04 -15.05
N LYS A 99 -3.11 -0.85 -15.64
CA LYS A 99 -2.97 -0.28 -17.00
C LYS A 99 -3.53 -1.21 -18.09
N GLU A 100 -3.38 -2.52 -17.93
CA GLU A 100 -3.98 -3.50 -18.85
C GLU A 100 -5.51 -3.45 -18.85
N GLU A 101 -6.13 -3.22 -17.69
CA GLU A 101 -7.58 -3.03 -17.59
C GLU A 101 -8.06 -1.79 -18.36
N ASP A 102 -7.35 -0.66 -18.21
CA ASP A 102 -7.72 0.60 -18.86
C ASP A 102 -7.57 0.53 -20.39
N LYS A 103 -6.56 -0.21 -20.87
CA LYS A 103 -6.38 -0.49 -22.31
C LYS A 103 -7.50 -1.40 -22.86
N LYS A 104 -7.93 -2.42 -22.12
CA LYS A 104 -9.04 -3.30 -22.54
C LYS A 104 -10.40 -2.59 -22.57
N LYS A 105 -10.61 -1.54 -21.77
CA LYS A 105 -11.85 -0.73 -21.77
C LYS A 105 -11.91 0.26 -22.95
N SER A 106 -10.78 0.69 -23.50
CA SER A 106 -10.73 1.72 -24.55
C SER A 106 -10.81 1.19 -25.99
N SER A 107 -10.65 -0.13 -26.21
CA SER A 107 -10.76 -0.75 -27.53
C SER A 107 -12.17 -1.26 -27.90
N GLY A 108 -13.20 -0.98 -27.09
CA GLY A 108 -14.56 -1.55 -27.22
C GLY A 108 -15.69 -0.60 -27.59
N LYS A 109 -15.44 0.63 -28.09
CA LYS A 109 -16.51 1.62 -28.33
C LYS A 109 -16.58 2.12 -29.78
N LYS A 110 -17.44 1.48 -30.59
CA LYS A 110 -18.21 2.11 -31.68
C LYS A 110 -19.64 1.60 -31.67
N SER A 111 -20.54 2.39 -31.08
CA SER A 111 -21.83 2.78 -31.65
C SER A 111 -22.56 3.69 -30.67
N ASP A 112 -23.16 4.71 -31.24
CA ASP A 112 -23.76 5.93 -30.68
C ASP A 112 -24.84 5.63 -29.61
N THR A 113 -25.14 6.48 -28.63
CA THR A 113 -25.88 7.75 -28.80
C THR A 113 -25.87 8.53 -27.48
N LYS A 114 -25.77 9.87 -27.57
CA LYS A 114 -25.98 10.88 -26.50
C LYS A 114 -27.40 11.46 -26.68
N PRO A 115 -28.23 11.73 -25.63
CA PRO A 115 -28.23 13.01 -24.87
C PRO A 115 -28.27 12.80 -23.35
N ALA A 116 -27.45 13.52 -22.57
CA ALA A 116 -27.68 14.87 -22.03
C ALA A 116 -28.64 14.90 -20.81
N GLY A 117 -28.05 15.18 -19.65
CA GLY A 117 -28.75 15.43 -18.38
C GLY A 117 -27.78 16.00 -17.34
N LYS A 118 -27.54 17.31 -17.45
CA LYS A 118 -27.04 18.23 -16.39
C LYS A 118 -27.95 18.06 -15.15
N THR A 119 -27.54 18.10 -13.89
CA THR A 119 -26.93 19.23 -13.18
C THR A 119 -26.63 18.83 -11.71
N THR A 120 -25.58 19.46 -11.16
CA THR A 120 -25.40 19.90 -9.74
C THR A 120 -25.26 18.82 -8.64
N GLY A 121 -24.35 18.92 -7.68
CA GLY A 121 -23.63 20.09 -7.19
C GLY A 121 -22.30 19.77 -6.51
N ALA A 122 -21.53 20.84 -6.39
CA ALA A 122 -20.19 20.91 -5.85
C ALA A 122 -20.16 20.94 -4.32
N LYS A 123 -19.15 20.31 -3.73
CA LYS A 123 -18.26 20.86 -2.66
C LYS A 123 -17.19 19.78 -2.38
N LYS A 124 -15.89 19.94 -2.71
CA LYS A 124 -14.87 20.76 -2.00
C LYS A 124 -15.10 20.72 -0.48
N THR A 125 -14.20 20.37 0.43
CA THR A 125 -12.73 20.39 0.50
C THR A 125 -12.45 19.89 1.94
N ALA A 126 -11.55 18.94 2.13
CA ALA A 126 -10.24 19.17 2.74
C ALA A 126 -10.26 19.57 4.22
N SER A 127 -9.54 18.76 5.03
CA SER A 127 -8.69 19.21 6.15
C SER A 127 -9.45 19.76 7.38
N SER A 128 -9.12 19.50 8.64
CA SER A 128 -7.82 19.29 9.28
C SER A 128 -8.08 18.94 10.75
N LYS A 129 -7.42 17.90 11.27
CA LYS A 129 -7.09 17.84 12.70
C LYS A 129 -6.14 18.99 13.03
N PRO A 130 -6.21 19.53 14.25
CA PRO A 130 -4.98 19.78 14.99
C PRO A 130 -5.04 19.08 16.34
N VAL A 131 -4.21 18.05 16.46
CA VAL A 131 -3.70 17.58 17.75
C VAL A 131 -2.60 18.56 18.17
N LYS A 132 -2.64 19.04 19.43
CA LYS A 132 -1.52 19.44 20.31
C LYS A 132 -2.09 20.10 21.59
N PRO A 133 -1.38 20.18 22.74
CA PRO A 133 -0.12 19.54 23.11
C PRO A 133 -0.15 18.84 24.49
N VAL A 134 0.85 17.97 24.71
CA VAL A 134 1.23 17.37 26.00
C VAL A 134 1.61 18.45 27.02
N LYS A 135 0.99 18.43 28.21
CA LYS A 135 1.53 19.09 29.42
C LYS A 135 2.32 18.07 30.25
N LYS A 136 3.63 18.30 30.33
CA LYS A 136 4.55 17.90 31.43
C LYS A 136 3.96 18.47 32.74
N THR A 137 3.99 17.86 33.92
CA THR A 137 5.07 17.44 34.88
C THR A 137 4.34 17.21 36.24
N PRO A 138 4.94 16.87 37.42
CA PRO A 138 6.22 16.22 37.75
C PRO A 138 6.06 15.04 38.76
N ALA A 139 7.22 14.49 39.15
CA ALA A 139 7.48 13.35 40.00
C ALA A 139 6.84 13.35 41.40
N LYS A 140 6.44 12.15 41.87
CA LYS A 140 6.18 11.84 43.29
C LYS A 140 6.83 10.51 43.65
N LYS A 141 7.80 10.56 44.56
CA LYS A 141 8.17 9.54 45.57
C LYS A 141 9.48 10.01 46.24
N THR A 142 9.43 10.81 47.29
CA THR A 142 9.36 10.45 48.72
C THR A 142 10.35 9.37 49.18
N ALA A 143 11.27 9.84 50.03
CA ALA A 143 11.89 9.22 51.22
C ALA A 143 13.34 8.70 51.10
N PRO A 144 14.27 9.31 51.87
CA PRO A 144 15.44 8.62 52.40
C PRO A 144 15.21 8.26 53.89
N LYS A 145 15.56 7.04 54.29
CA LYS A 145 16.01 6.75 55.67
C LYS A 145 17.12 5.70 55.62
N LYS A 146 18.35 6.17 55.86
CA LYS A 146 19.49 5.34 56.25
C LYS A 146 19.29 4.90 57.71
N LYS A 147 19.69 3.67 58.02
CA LYS A 147 20.12 3.26 59.37
C LYS A 147 21.58 3.66 59.55
#